data_AF-A0A1S6QL86-F1
#
_entry.id   AF-A0A1S6QL86-F1
#
_cell.length_a   1.000
_cell.length_b   1.000
_cell.length_c   1.000
_cell.angle_alpha   90.00
_cell.angle_beta   90.00
_cell.angle_gamma   90.00
#
_symmetry.space_group_name_H-M   'P 1'
#
loop_
_entity.id
_entity.type
_entity.pdbx_description
1 polymer ?
#
loop_
_entity_poly.entity_id
_entity_poly.type
_entity_poly.pdbx_seq_one_letter_code
_entity_poly.pdbx_strand_id
1 'polypeptide(L)'
;MNLFNIYKTILKDGIAESRSDVIDFNNYGKVAAANSKEQMIFNKGYTVGTIETLVSNREITHFTPNIFKFLSRKSGVVRGHEERNLKQINTLVLDIDHSEVTPQDILIAGLNIGIMPTLILSTDCGYHVYFVLDAPVYVSAKSGFKSLQVAKKISQNIRIAYSKELDGVDLTCNHFGYFRCPNKNNVVYFNEEEQHNFKTLMNWSMKKSDDEHSELRLIIDNTLNTRNKQIEEGWYRALIVQSSIYAGHGYGRNNTVFTLSLANYQSGVTQERCLEKMDEFNTNLEYPLNNNDIERIVSSAYSGKYNGANKAYIDALMESWATQSDRTTKGFIRYYKHKKARKDRKYSHKSEREADILEFIKENGFCCKVEFIV
;
A
#
# COMPACT_ATOMS: atom_id res chain seq x y z
N MET A 1 -14.57 -30.66 -8.24
CA MET A 1 -14.39 -29.20 -8.19
C MET A 1 -14.02 -28.66 -9.56
N ASN A 2 -14.85 -27.79 -10.13
CA ASN A 2 -14.64 -27.21 -11.45
C ASN A 2 -13.85 -25.89 -11.32
N LEU A 3 -12.53 -25.92 -11.58
CA LEU A 3 -11.67 -24.73 -11.49
C LEU A 3 -12.13 -23.62 -12.44
N PHE A 4 -12.63 -23.97 -13.62
CA PHE A 4 -13.15 -22.99 -14.57
C PHE A 4 -14.30 -22.19 -13.94
N ASN A 5 -15.18 -22.86 -13.21
CA ASN A 5 -16.29 -22.20 -12.52
C ASN A 5 -15.81 -21.27 -11.39
N ILE A 6 -14.80 -21.69 -10.62
CA ILE A 6 -14.19 -20.84 -9.57
C ILE A 6 -13.59 -19.58 -10.20
N TYR A 7 -12.80 -19.73 -11.28
CA TYR A 7 -12.24 -18.58 -11.97
C TYR A 7 -13.31 -17.68 -12.59
N LYS A 8 -14.36 -18.25 -13.18
CA LYS A 8 -15.49 -17.49 -13.72
C LYS A 8 -16.23 -16.73 -12.63
N THR A 9 -16.37 -17.32 -11.45
CA THR A 9 -16.96 -16.66 -10.27
C THR A 9 -16.10 -15.46 -9.85
N ILE A 10 -14.79 -15.64 -9.68
CA ILE A 10 -13.87 -14.58 -9.25
C ILE A 10 -13.73 -13.47 -10.31
N LEU A 11 -13.53 -13.85 -11.57
CA LEU A 11 -13.11 -12.94 -12.64
C LEU A 11 -14.28 -12.38 -13.43
N LYS A 12 -15.47 -12.96 -13.29
CA LYS A 12 -16.70 -12.54 -13.96
C LYS A 12 -16.46 -12.45 -15.48
N ASP A 13 -16.93 -11.38 -16.09
CA ASP A 13 -16.73 -10.97 -17.48
C ASP A 13 -15.47 -10.12 -17.69
N GLY A 14 -14.60 -10.02 -16.66
CA GLY A 14 -13.46 -9.12 -16.66
C GLY A 14 -12.33 -9.50 -17.61
N ILE A 15 -12.15 -10.80 -17.86
CA ILE A 15 -11.27 -11.36 -18.89
C ILE A 15 -12.06 -12.37 -19.74
N ALA A 16 -11.56 -12.69 -20.93
CA ALA A 16 -12.22 -13.64 -21.82
C ALA A 16 -12.22 -15.07 -21.24
N GLU A 17 -13.21 -15.88 -21.61
CA GLU A 17 -13.25 -17.28 -21.18
C GLU A 17 -12.18 -18.10 -21.91
N SER A 18 -12.12 -17.97 -23.24
CA SER A 18 -11.21 -18.68 -24.13
C SER A 18 -10.46 -17.75 -25.08
N ARG A 19 -9.41 -18.24 -25.75
CA ARG A 19 -8.70 -17.46 -26.79
C ARG A 19 -9.58 -17.09 -27.98
N SER A 20 -10.60 -17.89 -28.29
CA SER A 20 -11.58 -17.60 -29.35
C SER A 20 -12.45 -16.38 -29.05
N ASP A 21 -12.65 -16.04 -27.77
CA ASP A 21 -13.52 -14.91 -27.37
C ASP A 21 -12.78 -13.56 -27.41
N VAL A 22 -11.46 -13.57 -27.64
CA VAL A 22 -10.59 -12.38 -27.59
C VAL A 22 -10.75 -11.48 -28.83
N ILE A 23 -11.67 -11.80 -29.75
CA ILE A 23 -11.91 -11.06 -30.99
C ILE A 23 -12.21 -9.57 -30.73
N ASP A 24 -12.76 -9.24 -29.56
CA ASP A 24 -13.05 -7.86 -29.14
C ASP A 24 -12.13 -7.37 -28.01
N PHE A 25 -10.85 -7.15 -28.35
CA PHE A 25 -9.76 -6.78 -27.42
C PHE A 25 -10.06 -5.58 -26.50
N ASN A 26 -10.95 -4.67 -26.91
CA ASN A 26 -11.23 -3.45 -26.16
C ASN A 26 -12.13 -3.67 -24.93
N ASN A 27 -12.88 -4.76 -24.91
CA ASN A 27 -13.87 -5.03 -23.87
C ASN A 27 -13.34 -5.87 -22.70
N TYR A 28 -12.15 -6.48 -22.80
CA TYR A 28 -11.56 -7.28 -21.73
C TYR A 28 -10.36 -6.59 -21.07
N GLY A 29 -10.18 -6.85 -19.76
CA GLY A 29 -8.99 -6.44 -19.03
C GLY A 29 -7.96 -7.57 -18.99
N LYS A 30 -7.02 -7.46 -18.04
CA LYS A 30 -6.00 -8.49 -17.77
C LYS A 30 -5.79 -8.66 -16.28
N VAL A 31 -5.32 -9.83 -15.89
CA VAL A 31 -4.78 -10.10 -14.55
C VAL A 31 -3.28 -10.33 -14.63
N ALA A 32 -2.57 -10.04 -13.55
CA ALA A 32 -1.17 -10.40 -13.41
C ALA A 32 -1.06 -11.76 -12.72
N ALA A 33 -0.08 -12.57 -13.11
CA ALA A 33 0.16 -13.90 -12.57
C ALA A 33 1.67 -14.16 -12.38
N ALA A 34 2.03 -14.95 -11.37
CA ALA A 34 3.40 -15.33 -11.06
C ALA A 34 3.48 -16.80 -10.65
N ASN A 35 4.63 -17.43 -10.93
CA ASN A 35 4.83 -18.86 -10.66
C ASN A 35 5.38 -19.15 -9.26
N SER A 36 5.88 -18.13 -8.55
CA SER A 36 6.36 -18.27 -7.17
C SER A 36 6.19 -16.99 -6.37
N LYS A 37 6.26 -17.10 -5.03
CA LYS A 37 6.27 -15.96 -4.11
C LYS A 37 7.44 -15.00 -4.41
N GLU A 38 8.62 -15.54 -4.72
CA GLU A 38 9.79 -14.73 -5.08
C GLU A 38 9.54 -13.91 -6.36
N GLN A 39 9.02 -14.55 -7.41
CA GLN A 39 8.70 -13.85 -8.65
C GLN A 39 7.64 -12.77 -8.43
N MET A 40 6.59 -13.09 -7.66
CA MET A 40 5.55 -12.14 -7.26
C MET A 40 6.13 -10.91 -6.55
N ILE A 41 7.03 -11.08 -5.57
CA ILE A 41 7.67 -9.98 -4.82
C ILE A 41 8.40 -9.02 -5.78
N PHE A 42 9.05 -9.54 -6.81
CA PHE A 42 9.76 -8.73 -7.81
C PHE A 42 8.88 -8.29 -8.99
N ASN A 43 7.56 -8.50 -8.92
CA ASN A 43 6.60 -8.32 -10.03
C ASN A 43 7.05 -9.04 -11.32
N LYS A 44 7.82 -10.12 -11.20
CA LYS A 44 8.17 -11.00 -12.31
C LYS A 44 7.02 -11.97 -12.55
N GLY A 45 6.62 -12.14 -13.81
CA GLY A 45 5.49 -12.99 -14.14
C GLY A 45 4.94 -12.76 -15.54
N TYR A 46 3.63 -12.96 -15.66
CA TYR A 46 2.89 -12.95 -16.92
C TYR A 46 1.61 -12.13 -16.79
N THR A 47 1.13 -11.65 -17.94
CA THR A 47 -0.19 -11.03 -18.05
C THR A 47 -1.14 -12.06 -18.63
N VAL A 48 -2.26 -12.31 -17.97
CA VAL A 48 -3.23 -13.32 -18.39
C VAL A 48 -4.52 -12.62 -18.80
N GLY A 49 -5.02 -12.98 -19.99
CA GLY A 49 -6.23 -12.40 -20.56
C GLY A 49 -7.35 -13.41 -20.78
N THR A 50 -7.16 -14.68 -20.43
CA THR A 50 -8.21 -15.71 -20.54
C THR A 50 -8.27 -16.63 -19.32
N ILE A 51 -9.47 -17.05 -18.94
CA ILE A 51 -9.70 -18.07 -17.89
C ILE A 51 -9.06 -19.40 -18.29
N GLU A 52 -9.17 -19.80 -19.55
CA GLU A 52 -8.53 -20.99 -20.11
C GLU A 52 -7.03 -21.05 -19.79
N THR A 53 -6.32 -19.91 -19.84
CA THR A 53 -4.88 -19.85 -19.52
C THR A 53 -4.61 -20.11 -18.03
N LEU A 54 -5.46 -19.61 -17.13
CA LEU A 54 -5.34 -19.86 -15.69
C LEU A 54 -5.65 -21.33 -15.34
N VAL A 55 -6.64 -21.93 -16.00
CA VAL A 55 -7.03 -23.32 -15.77
C VAL A 55 -5.98 -24.30 -16.30
N SER A 56 -5.39 -24.02 -17.46
CA SER A 56 -4.41 -24.90 -18.12
C SER A 56 -3.00 -24.80 -17.56
N ASN A 57 -2.59 -23.64 -17.03
CA ASN A 57 -1.25 -23.42 -16.52
C ASN A 57 -1.14 -23.76 -15.02
N ARG A 58 -0.63 -24.96 -14.74
CA ARG A 58 -0.42 -25.47 -13.37
C ARG A 58 0.75 -24.83 -12.61
N GLU A 59 1.61 -24.07 -13.29
CA GLU A 59 2.76 -23.42 -12.64
C GLU A 59 2.39 -22.09 -11.98
N ILE A 60 1.23 -21.51 -12.31
CA ILE A 60 0.79 -20.25 -11.71
C ILE A 60 0.39 -20.52 -10.27
N THR A 61 1.07 -19.85 -9.34
CA THR A 61 0.80 -19.97 -7.90
C THR A 61 0.16 -18.72 -7.33
N HIS A 62 0.39 -17.56 -7.94
CA HIS A 62 -0.14 -16.27 -7.50
C HIS A 62 -0.77 -15.51 -8.66
N PHE A 63 -1.85 -14.79 -8.39
CA PHE A 63 -2.50 -13.92 -9.38
C PHE A 63 -3.22 -12.74 -8.72
N THR A 64 -3.60 -11.77 -9.52
CA THR A 64 -4.47 -10.67 -9.09
C THR A 64 -5.92 -11.03 -9.41
N PRO A 65 -6.80 -11.20 -8.42
CA PRO A 65 -8.17 -11.63 -8.68
C PRO A 65 -9.08 -10.48 -9.17
N ASN A 66 -8.57 -9.25 -9.13
CA ASN A 66 -9.22 -8.07 -9.69
C ASN A 66 -8.56 -7.66 -11.02
N ILE A 67 -9.34 -6.99 -11.86
CA ILE A 67 -9.05 -6.84 -13.28
C ILE A 67 -8.42 -5.48 -13.54
N PHE A 68 -7.31 -5.46 -14.29
CA PHE A 68 -6.64 -4.24 -14.71
C PHE A 68 -6.99 -3.87 -16.15
N LYS A 69 -7.03 -2.56 -16.45
CA LYS A 69 -7.34 -2.05 -17.80
C LYS A 69 -6.26 -2.45 -18.80
N PHE A 70 -5.00 -2.29 -18.39
CA PHE A 70 -3.85 -2.71 -19.18
C PHE A 70 -2.77 -3.28 -18.28
N LEU A 71 -2.14 -4.37 -18.71
CA LEU A 71 -0.91 -4.86 -18.11
C LEU A 71 0.09 -5.12 -19.25
N SER A 72 1.34 -4.77 -19.03
CA SER A 72 2.43 -5.04 -19.97
C SER A 72 3.55 -5.80 -19.28
N ARG A 73 4.31 -6.58 -20.06
CA ARG A 73 5.47 -7.34 -19.58
C ARG A 73 6.71 -6.84 -20.31
N LYS A 74 7.70 -6.34 -19.57
CA LYS A 74 8.99 -5.90 -20.11
C LYS A 74 10.12 -6.53 -19.31
N SER A 75 10.99 -7.27 -20.00
CA SER A 75 12.12 -8.00 -19.38
C SER A 75 11.68 -8.91 -18.21
N GLY A 76 10.55 -9.60 -18.38
CA GLY A 76 9.99 -10.49 -17.36
C GLY A 76 9.19 -9.79 -16.24
N VAL A 77 9.27 -8.46 -16.13
CA VAL A 77 8.55 -7.68 -15.10
C VAL A 77 7.20 -7.20 -15.63
N VAL A 78 6.14 -7.44 -14.87
CA VAL A 78 4.79 -6.95 -15.11
C VAL A 78 4.68 -5.49 -14.66
N ARG A 79 4.11 -4.63 -15.52
CA ARG A 79 3.89 -3.20 -15.28
C ARG A 79 2.41 -2.85 -15.44
N GLY A 80 2.01 -1.76 -14.79
CA GLY A 80 0.61 -1.32 -14.72
C GLY A 80 -0.16 -1.90 -13.52
N HIS A 81 0.51 -2.63 -12.64
CA HIS A 81 -0.06 -3.17 -11.41
C HIS A 81 -0.19 -2.07 -10.33
N GLU A 82 -1.12 -1.14 -10.54
CA GLU A 82 -1.45 -0.05 -9.62
C GLU A 82 -2.97 0.11 -9.48
N GLU A 83 -3.46 0.50 -8.30
CA GLU A 83 -4.90 0.54 -7.99
C GLU A 83 -5.70 1.44 -8.96
N ARG A 84 -5.10 2.54 -9.43
CA ARG A 84 -5.75 3.47 -10.38
C ARG A 84 -5.96 2.86 -11.77
N ASN A 85 -5.22 1.81 -12.08
CA ASN A 85 -5.33 1.05 -13.31
C ASN A 85 -6.28 -0.15 -13.20
N LEU A 86 -6.91 -0.36 -12.03
CA LEU A 86 -8.03 -1.29 -11.93
C LEU A 86 -9.13 -0.85 -12.91
N LYS A 87 -9.68 -1.85 -13.61
CA LYS A 87 -10.85 -1.74 -14.47
C LYS A 87 -12.11 -2.03 -13.65
N GLN A 88 -12.11 -3.16 -12.98
CA GLN A 88 -13.20 -3.60 -12.10
C GLN A 88 -12.65 -4.36 -10.90
N ILE A 89 -13.34 -4.17 -9.78
CA ILE A 89 -13.15 -4.91 -8.55
C ILE A 89 -14.26 -5.96 -8.50
N ASN A 90 -13.87 -7.21 -8.42
CA ASN A 90 -14.77 -8.35 -8.35
C ASN A 90 -14.70 -9.05 -7.00
N THR A 91 -13.59 -8.92 -6.27
CA THR A 91 -13.41 -9.61 -5.00
C THR A 91 -12.64 -8.75 -4.01
N LEU A 92 -12.96 -8.94 -2.74
CA LEU A 92 -12.16 -8.51 -1.60
C LEU A 92 -11.48 -9.75 -1.03
N VAL A 93 -10.24 -9.62 -0.58
CA VAL A 93 -9.46 -10.76 -0.04
C VAL A 93 -8.87 -10.40 1.31
N LEU A 94 -8.98 -11.35 2.23
CA LEU A 94 -8.38 -11.36 3.56
C LEU A 94 -7.21 -12.35 3.55
N ASP A 95 -6.11 -11.98 4.19
CA ASP A 95 -4.94 -12.86 4.38
C ASP A 95 -4.83 -13.21 5.86
N ILE A 96 -4.75 -14.49 6.15
CA ILE A 96 -4.64 -15.05 7.51
C ILE A 96 -3.34 -15.85 7.54
N ASP A 97 -2.38 -15.40 8.35
CA ASP A 97 -1.08 -16.05 8.54
C ASP A 97 -1.02 -16.67 9.95
N HIS A 98 -1.79 -17.75 10.14
CA HIS A 98 -1.87 -18.47 11.40
C HIS A 98 -2.12 -19.97 11.17
N SER A 99 -1.20 -20.82 11.63
CA SER A 99 -1.24 -22.27 11.38
C SER A 99 -2.39 -22.98 12.09
N GLU A 100 -2.80 -22.49 13.26
CA GLU A 100 -3.83 -23.14 14.08
C GLU A 100 -5.26 -22.78 13.65
N VAL A 101 -5.44 -21.73 12.84
CA VAL A 101 -6.77 -21.37 12.33
C VAL A 101 -7.20 -22.44 11.32
N THR A 102 -8.43 -22.94 11.44
CA THR A 102 -8.99 -23.91 10.50
C THR A 102 -9.98 -23.25 9.55
N PRO A 103 -10.29 -23.86 8.38
CA PRO A 103 -11.36 -23.37 7.52
C PRO A 103 -12.71 -23.27 8.24
N GLN A 104 -12.98 -24.14 9.21
CA GLN A 104 -14.19 -24.13 10.02
C GLN A 104 -14.26 -22.89 10.91
N ASP A 105 -13.15 -22.50 11.54
CA ASP A 105 -13.08 -21.28 12.35
C ASP A 105 -13.38 -20.03 11.49
N ILE A 106 -12.85 -20.00 10.26
CA ILE A 106 -13.11 -18.92 9.29
C ILE A 106 -14.60 -18.84 8.92
N LEU A 107 -15.26 -19.98 8.75
CA LEU A 107 -16.69 -20.04 8.45
C LEU A 107 -17.55 -19.63 9.65
N ILE A 108 -17.17 -20.05 10.87
CA ILE A 108 -17.84 -19.63 12.11
C ILE A 108 -17.70 -18.11 12.31
N ALA A 109 -16.51 -17.56 12.12
CA ALA A 109 -16.28 -16.12 12.16
C ALA A 109 -17.14 -15.40 11.11
N GLY A 110 -17.22 -15.91 9.87
CA GLY A 110 -18.08 -15.35 8.83
C GLY A 110 -19.56 -15.33 9.22
N LEU A 111 -20.04 -16.38 9.88
CA LEU A 111 -21.41 -16.48 10.39
C LEU A 111 -21.66 -15.43 11.48
N ASN A 112 -20.76 -15.31 12.45
CA ASN A 112 -20.85 -14.34 13.55
C ASN A 112 -20.84 -12.89 13.04
N ILE A 113 -19.99 -12.61 12.04
CA ILE A 113 -19.83 -11.28 11.44
C ILE A 113 -21.01 -10.95 10.50
N GLY A 114 -21.70 -11.97 9.98
CA GLY A 114 -22.74 -11.83 8.97
C GLY A 114 -22.20 -11.58 7.57
N ILE A 115 -20.93 -11.93 7.32
CA ILE A 115 -20.29 -11.89 6.00
C ILE A 115 -19.58 -13.23 5.80
N MET A 116 -20.21 -14.14 5.07
CA MET A 116 -19.64 -15.45 4.80
C MET A 116 -18.60 -15.41 3.68
N PRO A 117 -17.50 -16.17 3.75
CA PRO A 117 -16.58 -16.34 2.63
C PRO A 117 -17.25 -16.98 1.41
N THR A 118 -16.87 -16.56 0.20
CA THR A 118 -17.22 -17.28 -1.04
C THR A 118 -16.26 -18.43 -1.30
N LEU A 119 -14.97 -18.21 -1.04
CA LEU A 119 -13.87 -19.13 -1.35
C LEU A 119 -12.78 -19.01 -0.29
N ILE A 120 -12.25 -20.14 0.15
CA ILE A 120 -11.09 -20.19 1.04
C ILE A 120 -10.00 -21.00 0.33
N LEU A 121 -8.82 -20.40 0.22
CA LEU A 121 -7.62 -21.04 -0.32
C LEU A 121 -6.60 -21.23 0.80
N SER A 122 -6.07 -22.44 0.96
CA SER A 122 -4.89 -22.65 1.79
C SER A 122 -3.65 -22.01 1.17
N THR A 123 -2.81 -21.46 2.03
CA THR A 123 -1.49 -20.94 1.73
C THR A 123 -0.44 -21.76 2.48
N ASP A 124 0.84 -21.39 2.38
CA ASP A 124 1.91 -22.14 3.05
C ASP A 124 1.83 -22.03 4.58
N CYS A 125 1.23 -20.94 5.11
CA CYS A 125 1.19 -20.62 6.55
C CYS A 125 -0.21 -20.23 7.07
N GLY A 126 -1.26 -20.39 6.26
CA GLY A 126 -2.62 -20.05 6.64
C GLY A 126 -3.57 -20.02 5.45
N TYR A 127 -4.33 -18.93 5.25
CA TYR A 127 -5.41 -18.87 4.26
C TYR A 127 -5.56 -17.52 3.59
N HIS A 128 -5.91 -17.55 2.31
CA HIS A 128 -6.55 -16.42 1.64
C HIS A 128 -8.05 -16.66 1.57
N VAL A 129 -8.82 -15.73 2.12
CA VAL A 129 -10.28 -15.80 2.21
C VAL A 129 -10.89 -14.75 1.29
N TYR A 130 -11.71 -15.20 0.34
CA TYR A 130 -12.27 -14.39 -0.73
C TYR A 130 -13.75 -14.09 -0.49
N PHE A 131 -14.10 -12.82 -0.64
CA PHE A 131 -15.48 -12.32 -0.65
C PHE A 131 -15.76 -11.79 -2.05
N VAL A 132 -16.34 -12.64 -2.89
CA VAL A 132 -16.62 -12.33 -4.29
C VAL A 132 -17.91 -11.52 -4.39
N LEU A 133 -17.90 -10.47 -5.19
CA LEU A 133 -19.05 -9.62 -5.42
C LEU A 133 -20.01 -10.29 -6.43
N ASP A 134 -21.30 -10.08 -6.24
CA ASP A 134 -22.34 -10.55 -7.17
C ASP A 134 -22.18 -9.93 -8.57
N ALA A 135 -21.86 -8.63 -8.61
CA ALA A 135 -21.60 -7.84 -9.80
C ALA A 135 -20.26 -7.06 -9.70
N PRO A 136 -19.57 -6.84 -10.83
CA PRO A 136 -18.31 -6.10 -10.86
C PRO A 136 -18.50 -4.62 -10.50
N VAL A 137 -17.55 -4.07 -9.74
CA VAL A 137 -17.50 -2.65 -9.40
C VAL A 137 -16.45 -1.95 -10.25
N TYR A 138 -16.90 -1.15 -11.22
CA TYR A 138 -16.01 -0.46 -12.14
C TYR A 138 -15.27 0.72 -11.49
N VAL A 139 -14.00 0.87 -11.86
CA VAL A 139 -13.09 1.91 -11.33
C VAL A 139 -12.82 2.96 -12.41
N SER A 140 -13.28 4.19 -12.15
CA SER A 140 -13.20 5.29 -13.11
C SER A 140 -12.51 6.52 -12.53
N ALA A 141 -11.61 7.11 -13.32
CA ALA A 141 -11.03 8.41 -13.04
C ALA A 141 -12.08 9.53 -13.10
N LYS A 142 -13.15 9.38 -13.91
CA LYS A 142 -14.22 10.38 -14.05
C LYS A 142 -14.97 10.62 -12.74
N SER A 143 -15.07 9.60 -11.88
CA SER A 143 -15.69 9.73 -10.56
C SER A 143 -14.70 10.08 -9.45
N GLY A 144 -13.43 10.37 -9.78
CA GLY A 144 -12.38 10.59 -8.79
C GLY A 144 -12.00 9.33 -8.00
N PHE A 145 -12.19 8.14 -8.59
CA PHE A 145 -11.91 6.85 -7.95
C PHE A 145 -12.73 6.59 -6.67
N LYS A 146 -13.93 7.16 -6.54
CA LYS A 146 -14.80 6.96 -5.37
C LYS A 146 -15.09 5.48 -5.08
N SER A 147 -15.39 4.68 -6.11
CA SER A 147 -15.67 3.24 -5.95
C SER A 147 -14.47 2.49 -5.37
N LEU A 148 -13.26 2.81 -5.82
CA LEU A 148 -12.01 2.26 -5.27
C LEU A 148 -11.84 2.63 -3.79
N GLN A 149 -12.07 3.89 -3.43
CA GLN A 149 -11.95 4.35 -2.03
C GLN A 149 -12.96 3.64 -1.11
N VAL A 150 -14.21 3.48 -1.56
CA VAL A 150 -15.25 2.77 -0.81
C VAL A 150 -14.89 1.29 -0.67
N ALA A 151 -14.44 0.63 -1.74
CA ALA A 151 -14.03 -0.78 -1.70
C ALA A 151 -12.87 -1.03 -0.73
N LYS A 152 -11.88 -0.12 -0.65
CA LYS A 152 -10.80 -0.19 0.34
C LYS A 152 -11.31 -0.12 1.77
N LYS A 153 -12.26 0.79 2.05
CA LYS A 153 -12.88 0.91 3.38
C LYS A 153 -13.64 -0.35 3.75
N ILE A 154 -14.44 -0.90 2.84
CA ILE A 154 -15.15 -2.17 3.06
C ILE A 154 -14.14 -3.29 3.35
N SER A 155 -13.09 -3.42 2.51
CA SER A 155 -12.03 -4.41 2.71
C SER A 155 -11.36 -4.28 4.07
N GLN A 156 -11.07 -3.05 4.52
CA GLN A 156 -10.48 -2.80 5.83
C GLN A 156 -11.43 -3.19 6.97
N ASN A 157 -12.71 -2.82 6.87
CA ASN A 157 -13.69 -3.15 7.91
C ASN A 157 -13.92 -4.66 8.01
N ILE A 158 -13.90 -5.39 6.87
CA ILE A 158 -13.93 -6.85 6.88
C ILE A 158 -12.72 -7.41 7.63
N ARG A 159 -11.51 -6.92 7.33
CA ARG A 159 -10.28 -7.35 8.03
C ARG A 159 -10.37 -7.12 9.54
N ILE A 160 -10.79 -5.92 9.95
CA ILE A 160 -10.95 -5.55 11.37
C ILE A 160 -12.03 -6.41 12.04
N ALA A 161 -13.13 -6.71 11.35
CA ALA A 161 -14.17 -7.58 11.90
C ALA A 161 -13.66 -9.00 12.10
N TYR A 162 -12.96 -9.56 11.11
CA TYR A 162 -12.36 -10.89 11.21
C TYR A 162 -11.23 -10.96 12.23
N SER A 163 -10.41 -9.92 12.38
CA SER A 163 -9.33 -9.89 13.37
C SER A 163 -9.83 -9.83 14.83
N LYS A 164 -11.13 -9.54 15.03
CA LYS A 164 -11.76 -9.61 16.36
C LYS A 164 -12.20 -11.03 16.70
N GLU A 165 -12.40 -11.89 15.70
CA GLU A 165 -12.84 -13.28 15.87
C GLU A 165 -11.69 -14.30 15.68
N LEU A 166 -10.66 -13.95 14.92
CA LEU A 166 -9.56 -14.84 14.53
C LEU A 166 -8.19 -14.18 14.72
N ASP A 167 -7.23 -14.97 15.17
CA ASP A 167 -5.82 -14.59 15.24
C ASP A 167 -5.14 -14.65 13.86
N GLY A 168 -4.12 -13.80 13.68
CA GLY A 168 -3.25 -13.78 12.49
C GLY A 168 -3.87 -13.20 11.22
N VAL A 169 -4.98 -12.47 11.33
CA VAL A 169 -5.52 -11.66 10.23
C VAL A 169 -4.57 -10.48 9.91
N ASP A 170 -4.03 -10.43 8.70
CA ASP A 170 -3.16 -9.31 8.26
C ASP A 170 -4.00 -8.07 7.90
N LEU A 171 -3.94 -7.06 8.76
CA LEU A 171 -4.64 -5.78 8.59
C LEU A 171 -3.99 -4.86 7.55
N THR A 172 -2.76 -5.17 7.13
CA THR A 172 -1.89 -4.32 6.33
C THR A 172 -1.74 -4.84 4.88
N CYS A 173 -2.08 -6.11 4.64
CA CYS A 173 -1.97 -6.75 3.34
C CYS A 173 -2.68 -5.94 2.21
N ASN A 174 -2.11 -5.97 1.01
CA ASN A 174 -2.59 -5.15 -0.11
C ASN A 174 -4.02 -5.56 -0.52
N HIS A 175 -4.97 -4.61 -0.55
CA HIS A 175 -6.37 -4.90 -0.86
C HIS A 175 -6.63 -5.53 -2.24
N PHE A 176 -5.83 -5.21 -3.26
CA PHE A 176 -6.04 -5.61 -4.65
C PHE A 176 -4.78 -6.15 -5.32
N GLY A 177 -3.87 -6.69 -4.51
CA GLY A 177 -2.57 -7.20 -4.94
C GLY A 177 -2.63 -8.64 -5.46
N TYR A 178 -1.48 -9.31 -5.37
CA TYR A 178 -1.38 -10.72 -5.69
C TYR A 178 -1.82 -11.58 -4.49
N PHE A 179 -2.60 -12.61 -4.80
CA PHE A 179 -3.05 -13.64 -3.87
C PHE A 179 -2.83 -15.02 -4.48
N ARG A 180 -3.07 -16.08 -3.69
CA ARG A 180 -2.92 -17.46 -4.20
C ARG A 180 -3.91 -17.72 -5.33
N CYS A 181 -3.42 -18.36 -6.38
CA CYS A 181 -4.22 -18.79 -7.51
C CYS A 181 -5.00 -20.08 -7.12
N PRO A 182 -6.31 -20.17 -7.38
CA PRO A 182 -7.09 -21.38 -7.12
C PRO A 182 -6.57 -22.60 -7.90
N ASN A 183 -6.35 -23.72 -7.22
CA ASN A 183 -6.00 -24.99 -7.83
C ASN A 183 -6.67 -26.15 -7.07
N LYS A 184 -6.51 -27.36 -7.60
CA LYS A 184 -7.18 -28.56 -7.05
C LYS A 184 -6.75 -28.90 -5.61
N ASN A 185 -5.57 -28.45 -5.20
CA ASN A 185 -4.96 -28.84 -3.93
C ASN A 185 -5.17 -27.79 -2.83
N ASN A 186 -5.34 -26.51 -3.20
CA ASN A 186 -5.43 -25.42 -2.22
C ASN A 186 -6.83 -24.88 -1.99
N VAL A 187 -7.83 -25.22 -2.81
CA VAL A 187 -9.20 -24.80 -2.53
C VAL A 187 -9.76 -25.70 -1.44
N VAL A 188 -10.01 -25.12 -0.26
CA VAL A 188 -10.52 -25.84 0.91
C VAL A 188 -12.00 -25.59 1.17
N TYR A 189 -12.55 -24.50 0.64
CA TYR A 189 -13.99 -24.20 0.65
C TYR A 189 -14.36 -23.37 -0.58
N PHE A 190 -15.50 -23.67 -1.20
CA PHE A 190 -16.08 -22.85 -2.26
C PHE A 190 -17.60 -22.98 -2.24
N ASN A 191 -18.30 -21.85 -2.19
CA ASN A 191 -19.74 -21.75 -2.37
C ASN A 191 -20.05 -20.67 -3.41
N GLU A 192 -20.49 -21.07 -4.60
CA GLU A 192 -20.81 -20.15 -5.69
C GLU A 192 -22.01 -19.26 -5.36
N GLU A 193 -22.94 -19.71 -4.53
CA GLU A 193 -24.15 -18.95 -4.17
C GLU A 193 -23.83 -17.83 -3.16
N GLU A 194 -22.71 -17.94 -2.43
CA GLU A 194 -22.30 -16.98 -1.41
C GLU A 194 -21.53 -15.80 -2.03
N GLN A 195 -22.24 -14.96 -2.76
CA GLN A 195 -21.69 -13.74 -3.37
C GLN A 195 -22.29 -12.49 -2.76
N HIS A 196 -21.51 -11.42 -2.74
CA HIS A 196 -21.81 -10.26 -1.94
C HIS A 196 -22.26 -9.06 -2.78
N ASN A 197 -23.42 -8.52 -2.45
CA ASN A 197 -23.83 -7.26 -3.04
C ASN A 197 -22.99 -6.10 -2.51
N PHE A 198 -22.38 -5.32 -3.40
CA PHE A 198 -21.50 -4.22 -3.02
C PHE A 198 -22.19 -3.15 -2.16
N LYS A 199 -23.47 -2.84 -2.43
CA LYS A 199 -24.23 -1.86 -1.65
C LYS A 199 -24.56 -2.39 -0.25
N THR A 200 -24.88 -3.68 -0.14
CA THR A 200 -25.08 -4.34 1.15
C THR A 200 -23.80 -4.31 2.00
N LEU A 201 -22.65 -4.66 1.41
CA LEU A 201 -21.35 -4.56 2.08
C LEU A 201 -21.00 -3.12 2.49
N MET A 202 -21.31 -2.14 1.63
CA MET A 202 -21.14 -0.73 1.95
C MET A 202 -21.97 -0.31 3.17
N ASN A 203 -23.25 -0.67 3.20
CA ASN A 203 -24.13 -0.37 4.32
C ASN A 203 -23.68 -1.07 5.61
N TRP A 204 -23.28 -2.33 5.52
CA TRP A 204 -22.69 -3.06 6.65
C TRP A 204 -21.42 -2.37 7.17
N SER A 205 -20.53 -1.97 6.26
CA SER A 205 -19.27 -1.29 6.60
C SER A 205 -19.53 0.05 7.28
N MET A 206 -20.51 0.81 6.81
CA MET A 206 -20.93 2.07 7.44
C MET A 206 -21.43 1.85 8.87
N LYS A 207 -22.34 0.89 9.08
CA LYS A 207 -22.84 0.55 10.43
C LYS A 207 -21.70 0.18 11.37
N LYS A 208 -20.77 -0.67 10.91
CA LYS A 208 -19.63 -1.09 11.73
C LYS A 208 -18.74 0.07 12.16
N SER A 209 -18.48 1.02 11.25
CA SER A 209 -17.73 2.23 11.57
C SER A 209 -18.49 3.17 12.52
N ASP A 210 -19.81 3.30 12.35
CA ASP A 210 -20.64 4.10 13.26
C ASP A 210 -20.67 3.50 14.67
N ASP A 211 -20.76 2.18 14.80
CA ASP A 211 -20.71 1.47 16.09
C ASP A 211 -19.37 1.73 16.80
N GLU A 212 -18.23 1.58 16.10
CA GLU A 212 -16.91 1.89 16.66
C GLU A 212 -16.76 3.37 17.04
N HIS A 213 -17.31 4.29 16.23
CA HIS A 213 -17.33 5.71 16.56
C HIS A 213 -18.27 6.04 17.72
N SER A 214 -19.35 5.28 17.93
CA SER A 214 -20.28 5.45 19.04
C SER A 214 -19.67 5.02 20.37
N GLU A 215 -18.89 3.93 20.38
CA GLU A 215 -18.11 3.48 21.55
C GLU A 215 -17.03 4.51 21.93
N LEU A 216 -16.42 5.18 20.94
CA LEU A 216 -15.43 6.23 21.15
C LEU A 216 -16.03 7.59 21.59
N ARG A 217 -17.33 7.84 21.35
CA ARG A 217 -17.99 9.11 21.69
C ARG A 217 -18.34 9.26 23.18
N LEU A 218 -18.28 8.19 23.95
CA LEU A 218 -18.49 8.26 25.40
C LEU A 218 -17.27 8.75 26.19
N ILE A 219 -16.12 8.90 25.52
CA ILE A 219 -14.88 9.41 26.12
C ILE A 219 -14.25 10.38 25.11
N ILE A 220 -14.70 11.64 25.06
CA ILE A 220 -13.91 12.83 24.72
C ILE A 220 -14.85 14.03 24.88
N ASP A 221 -14.65 14.79 25.95
CA ASP A 221 -15.14 16.15 26.06
C ASP A 221 -14.32 17.01 25.06
N ASN A 222 -14.90 17.30 23.89
CA ASN A 222 -14.27 18.02 22.79
C ASN A 222 -14.23 19.55 23.00
N THR A 223 -14.20 20.02 24.24
CA THR A 223 -14.10 21.45 24.57
C THR A 223 -12.67 22.01 24.49
N LEU A 224 -11.67 21.21 24.11
CA LEU A 224 -10.30 21.67 23.89
C LEU A 224 -9.89 21.51 22.42
N ASN A 225 -10.05 22.59 21.65
CA ASN A 225 -9.41 22.78 20.35
C ASN A 225 -7.88 22.95 20.50
N THR A 226 -7.17 21.92 20.98
CA THR A 226 -5.72 21.85 20.82
C THR A 226 -5.44 21.17 19.48
N ARG A 227 -4.94 21.94 18.51
CA ARG A 227 -4.32 21.41 17.29
C ARG A 227 -3.08 20.60 17.70
N ASN A 228 -3.27 19.37 18.16
CA ASN A 228 -2.17 18.48 18.48
C ASN A 228 -1.40 18.22 17.19
N LYS A 229 -0.11 18.56 17.19
CA LYS A 229 0.76 18.36 16.03
C LYS A 229 1.10 16.88 15.95
N GLN A 230 0.93 16.24 14.80
CA GLN A 230 1.26 14.82 14.61
C GLN A 230 2.71 14.46 14.97
N ILE A 231 3.65 15.41 14.87
CA ILE A 231 5.05 15.19 15.30
C ILE A 231 5.21 15.05 16.83
N GLU A 232 4.22 15.45 17.62
CA GLU A 232 4.21 15.36 19.08
C GLU A 232 3.56 14.06 19.58
N GLU A 233 2.88 13.33 18.70
CA GLU A 233 2.26 12.04 19.01
C GLU A 233 3.31 10.93 19.20
N GLY A 234 3.00 9.95 20.06
CA GLY A 234 3.94 8.89 20.46
C GLY A 234 4.42 8.02 19.28
N TRP A 235 3.53 7.76 18.31
CA TRP A 235 3.85 6.96 17.13
C TRP A 235 4.96 7.60 16.27
N TYR A 236 5.00 8.93 16.18
CA TYR A 236 6.00 9.63 15.37
C TYR A 236 7.39 9.37 15.93
N ARG A 237 7.52 9.44 17.27
CA ARG A 237 8.77 9.12 17.97
C ARG A 237 9.13 7.64 17.83
N ALA A 238 8.16 6.75 17.96
CA ALA A 238 8.38 5.31 17.86
C ALA A 238 8.87 4.87 16.47
N LEU A 239 8.45 5.55 15.39
CA LEU A 239 8.91 5.25 14.02
C LEU A 239 10.23 5.92 13.66
N ILE A 240 10.43 7.19 14.01
CA ILE A 240 11.62 7.95 13.57
C ILE A 240 12.94 7.45 14.21
N VAL A 241 12.85 6.62 15.24
CA VAL A 241 14.00 6.00 15.90
C VAL A 241 14.40 4.65 15.28
N GLN A 242 13.59 4.10 14.37
CA GLN A 242 13.80 2.76 13.81
C GLN A 242 14.93 2.74 12.78
N SER A 243 15.78 1.71 12.84
CA SER A 243 16.90 1.51 11.90
C SER A 243 16.72 0.27 11.00
N SER A 244 16.00 -0.74 11.47
CA SER A 244 15.79 -2.02 10.78
C SER A 244 14.49 -2.06 9.96
N ILE A 245 14.29 -1.07 9.09
CA ILE A 245 13.13 -1.02 8.18
C ILE A 245 13.56 -1.49 6.79
N TYR A 246 12.90 -2.54 6.28
CA TYR A 246 13.28 -3.20 5.01
C TYR A 246 12.29 -2.89 3.87
N ALA A 247 12.67 -3.20 2.63
CA ALA A 247 11.76 -3.13 1.48
C ALA A 247 10.96 -4.44 1.34
N GLY A 248 9.79 -4.39 0.66
CA GLY A 248 9.02 -5.58 0.27
C GLY A 248 7.87 -5.99 1.20
N HIS A 249 7.71 -5.37 2.37
CA HIS A 249 6.63 -5.67 3.35
C HIS A 249 5.36 -4.81 3.17
N GLY A 250 5.13 -4.23 1.98
CA GLY A 250 4.02 -3.27 1.78
C GLY A 250 4.24 -1.90 2.45
N TYR A 251 4.71 -1.84 3.70
CA TYR A 251 4.98 -0.63 4.51
C TYR A 251 6.47 -0.45 4.80
N GLY A 252 7.32 -0.55 3.76
CA GLY A 252 8.77 -0.38 3.92
C GLY A 252 9.24 1.08 4.01
N ARG A 253 10.57 1.27 3.94
CA ARG A 253 11.31 2.54 4.07
C ARG A 253 10.66 3.75 3.37
N ASN A 254 10.28 3.60 2.11
CA ASN A 254 9.64 4.68 1.32
C ASN A 254 8.35 5.18 1.98
N ASN A 255 7.53 4.26 2.48
CA ASN A 255 6.26 4.59 3.12
C ASN A 255 6.48 5.21 4.49
N THR A 256 7.50 4.77 5.23
CA THR A 256 7.89 5.40 6.50
C THR A 256 8.34 6.84 6.29
N VAL A 257 9.27 7.09 5.34
CA VAL A 257 9.74 8.45 5.02
C VAL A 257 8.58 9.33 4.56
N PHE A 258 7.70 8.82 3.70
CA PHE A 258 6.55 9.57 3.23
C PHE A 258 5.59 9.93 4.37
N THR A 259 5.27 8.97 5.25
CA THR A 259 4.33 9.17 6.35
C THR A 259 4.87 10.12 7.41
N LEU A 260 6.15 9.99 7.78
CA LEU A 260 6.82 10.96 8.65
C LEU A 260 6.86 12.36 8.02
N SER A 261 7.07 12.45 6.70
CA SER A 261 7.05 13.73 5.98
C SER A 261 5.68 14.40 5.99
N LEU A 262 4.61 13.62 5.85
CA LEU A 262 3.23 14.12 5.95
C LEU A 262 2.90 14.67 7.34
N ALA A 263 3.37 14.00 8.39
CA ALA A 263 3.21 14.50 9.76
C ALA A 263 3.98 15.81 9.99
N ASN A 264 5.19 15.94 9.44
CA ASN A 264 5.94 17.20 9.47
C ASN A 264 5.20 18.32 8.72
N TYR A 265 4.68 18.03 7.52
CA TYR A 265 3.91 18.97 6.72
C TYR A 265 2.68 19.50 7.48
N GLN A 266 1.83 18.60 7.98
CA GLN A 266 0.63 19.00 8.73
C GLN A 266 0.98 19.76 10.01
N SER A 267 2.10 19.42 10.65
CA SER A 267 2.57 20.10 11.86
C SER A 267 3.24 21.46 11.61
N GLY A 268 3.27 21.94 10.35
CA GLY A 268 3.82 23.23 9.96
C GLY A 268 5.35 23.27 9.88
N VAL A 269 6.02 22.12 9.83
CA VAL A 269 7.47 22.05 9.60
C VAL A 269 7.75 22.38 8.14
N THR A 270 8.75 23.22 7.86
CA THR A 270 9.11 23.57 6.48
C THR A 270 9.65 22.35 5.72
N GLN A 271 9.51 22.36 4.39
CA GLN A 271 10.00 21.26 3.54
C GLN A 271 11.50 21.03 3.71
N GLU A 272 12.29 22.11 3.80
CA GLU A 272 13.74 22.06 4.04
C GLU A 272 14.05 21.36 5.37
N ARG A 273 13.37 21.76 6.46
CA ARG A 273 13.58 21.15 7.78
C ARG A 273 13.11 19.70 7.84
N CYS A 274 12.07 19.35 7.09
CA CYS A 274 11.65 17.96 6.93
C CYS A 274 12.69 17.15 6.17
N LEU A 275 13.29 17.70 5.12
CA LEU A 275 14.33 17.04 4.34
C LEU A 275 15.55 16.71 5.22
N GLU A 276 15.99 17.66 6.05
CA GLU A 276 17.07 17.43 7.02
C GLU A 276 16.75 16.27 7.98
N LYS A 277 15.53 16.24 8.54
CA LYS A 277 15.09 15.16 9.43
C LYS A 277 15.04 13.81 8.72
N MET A 278 14.57 13.78 7.48
CA MET A 278 14.48 12.54 6.71
C MET A 278 15.86 12.05 6.25
N ASP A 279 16.81 12.95 5.99
CA ASP A 279 18.21 12.60 5.71
C ASP A 279 18.90 12.01 6.95
N GLU A 280 18.67 12.59 8.13
CA GLU A 280 19.15 12.04 9.41
C GLU A 280 18.56 10.65 9.68
N PHE A 281 17.23 10.52 9.56
CA PHE A 281 16.55 9.24 9.69
C PHE A 281 17.10 8.20 8.70
N ASN A 282 17.24 8.57 7.42
CA ASN A 282 17.75 7.70 6.37
C ASN A 282 19.19 7.25 6.63
N THR A 283 20.03 8.12 7.20
CA THR A 283 21.40 7.77 7.61
C THR A 283 21.44 6.71 8.70
N ASN A 284 20.41 6.65 9.54
CA ASN A 284 20.30 5.68 10.63
C ASN A 284 19.70 4.34 10.19
N LEU A 285 19.14 4.25 8.97
CA LEU A 285 18.63 2.99 8.43
C LEU A 285 19.77 2.04 8.09
N GLU A 286 19.60 0.75 8.42
CA GLU A 286 20.53 -0.32 8.03
C GLU A 286 20.65 -0.42 6.50
N TYR A 287 19.54 -0.15 5.81
CA TYR A 287 19.47 -0.09 4.36
C TYR A 287 18.95 1.31 3.95
N PRO A 288 19.83 2.31 3.75
CA PRO A 288 19.39 3.65 3.36
C PRO A 288 18.79 3.68 1.94
N LEU A 289 17.93 4.67 1.70
CA LEU A 289 17.47 5.08 0.38
C LEU A 289 18.48 6.03 -0.26
N ASN A 290 18.43 6.16 -1.58
CA ASN A 290 19.19 7.19 -2.29
C ASN A 290 18.64 8.58 -1.95
N ASN A 291 19.51 9.59 -1.83
CA ASN A 291 19.14 10.97 -1.50
C ASN A 291 18.12 11.55 -2.50
N ASN A 292 18.26 11.23 -3.79
CA ASN A 292 17.29 11.65 -4.80
C ASN A 292 15.88 11.08 -4.54
N ASP A 293 15.78 9.88 -3.97
CA ASP A 293 14.49 9.30 -3.59
C ASP A 293 13.91 9.99 -2.35
N ILE A 294 14.74 10.32 -1.36
CA ILE A 294 14.31 11.10 -0.19
C ILE A 294 13.75 12.46 -0.62
N GLU A 295 14.48 13.21 -1.45
CA GLU A 295 14.03 14.50 -1.97
C GLU A 295 12.70 14.39 -2.73
N ARG A 296 12.56 13.36 -3.56
CA ARG A 296 11.34 13.10 -4.32
C ARG A 296 10.16 12.76 -3.40
N ILE A 297 10.37 11.93 -2.39
CA ILE A 297 9.34 11.52 -1.43
C ILE A 297 8.88 12.71 -0.58
N VAL A 298 9.82 13.48 -0.02
CA VAL A 298 9.52 14.68 0.77
C VAL A 298 8.79 15.70 -0.08
N SER A 299 9.25 15.97 -1.31
CA SER A 299 8.56 16.90 -2.22
C SER A 299 7.13 16.45 -2.56
N SER A 300 6.91 15.14 -2.69
CA SER A 300 5.57 14.59 -2.88
C SER A 300 4.66 14.84 -1.67
N ALA A 301 5.17 14.66 -0.45
CA ALA A 301 4.41 14.90 0.78
C ALA A 301 4.00 16.38 0.91
N TYR A 302 4.89 17.30 0.51
CA TYR A 302 4.69 18.75 0.54
C TYR A 302 3.95 19.32 -0.68
N SER A 303 3.47 18.47 -1.59
CA SER A 303 2.76 18.92 -2.81
C SER A 303 1.38 19.57 -2.55
N GLY A 304 0.91 19.59 -1.30
CA GLY A 304 -0.43 20.09 -0.93
C GLY A 304 -1.58 19.14 -1.28
N LYS A 305 -1.29 17.97 -1.88
CA LYS A 305 -2.30 16.95 -2.22
C LYS A 305 -2.79 16.14 -1.01
N TYR A 306 -2.10 16.24 0.11
CA TYR A 306 -2.32 15.42 1.31
C TYR A 306 -2.44 16.33 2.52
N ASN A 307 -3.35 15.98 3.43
CA ASN A 307 -3.64 16.82 4.60
C ASN A 307 -2.84 16.44 5.86
N GLY A 308 -2.10 15.33 5.84
CA GLY A 308 -1.35 14.80 6.99
C GLY A 308 -1.18 13.28 6.92
N ALA A 309 -0.50 12.69 7.90
CA ALA A 309 -0.33 11.25 7.98
C ALA A 309 -1.68 10.58 8.29
N ASN A 310 -2.03 9.54 7.54
CA ASN A 310 -3.29 8.81 7.71
C ASN A 310 -3.15 7.78 8.83
N LYS A 311 -4.12 7.72 9.75
CA LYS A 311 -4.14 6.79 10.88
C LYS A 311 -3.93 5.33 10.47
N ALA A 312 -4.60 4.85 9.43
CA ALA A 312 -4.43 3.48 8.96
C ALA A 312 -3.00 3.18 8.47
N TYR A 313 -2.33 4.17 7.85
CA TYR A 313 -0.92 4.03 7.45
C TYR A 313 0.02 4.09 8.65
N ILE A 314 -0.30 4.91 9.66
CA ILE A 314 0.45 4.98 10.92
C ILE A 314 0.36 3.63 11.64
N ASP A 315 -0.86 3.11 11.82
CA ASP A 315 -1.11 1.86 12.52
C ASP A 315 -0.38 0.69 11.84
N ALA A 316 -0.46 0.59 10.50
CA ALA A 316 0.26 -0.45 9.75
C ALA A 316 1.79 -0.34 9.87
N LEU A 317 2.35 0.88 9.87
CA LEU A 317 3.79 1.10 10.09
C LEU A 317 4.20 0.77 11.53
N MET A 318 3.37 1.12 12.50
CA MET A 318 3.59 0.83 13.91
C MET A 318 3.55 -0.68 14.17
N GLU A 319 2.57 -1.38 13.60
CA GLU A 319 2.47 -2.84 13.65
C GLU A 319 3.71 -3.51 13.06
N SER A 320 4.12 -3.05 11.86
CA SER A 320 5.26 -3.61 11.14
C SER A 320 6.60 -3.40 11.84
N TRP A 321 6.81 -2.25 12.50
CA TRP A 321 8.15 -1.81 12.92
C TRP A 321 8.29 -1.40 14.38
N ALA A 322 7.20 -1.14 15.10
CA ALA A 322 7.23 -0.56 16.44
C ALA A 322 6.50 -1.38 17.52
N THR A 323 5.86 -2.51 17.18
CA THR A 323 5.00 -3.28 18.10
C THR A 323 5.70 -4.49 18.74
N GLN A 324 6.84 -4.94 18.20
CA GLN A 324 7.68 -5.96 18.84
C GLN A 324 8.75 -5.30 19.69
N SER A 325 8.74 -5.60 20.99
CA SER A 325 9.54 -5.03 22.08
C SER A 325 11.07 -5.11 21.95
N ASP A 326 11.63 -5.62 20.86
CA ASP A 326 13.08 -5.69 20.63
C ASP A 326 13.40 -5.73 19.14
N ARG A 327 13.59 -4.57 18.49
CA ARG A 327 14.38 -4.46 17.25
C ARG A 327 15.32 -3.26 17.34
N THR A 328 16.43 -3.51 18.03
CA THR A 328 17.68 -2.73 18.07
C THR A 328 17.54 -1.21 18.21
N THR A 329 17.34 -0.76 19.44
CA THR A 329 17.86 0.54 19.88
C THR A 329 19.40 0.50 19.85
N LYS A 330 20.02 0.87 18.73
CA LYS A 330 21.12 1.83 18.86
C LYS A 330 20.43 3.12 19.24
N GLY A 331 20.25 3.30 20.55
CA GLY A 331 19.54 4.44 21.11
C GLY A 331 20.04 5.73 20.47
N PHE A 332 19.21 6.76 20.51
CA PHE A 332 19.60 8.15 20.31
C PHE A 332 20.77 8.49 21.25
N ILE A 333 21.98 8.04 20.91
CA ILE A 333 23.19 8.66 21.39
C ILE A 333 23.16 9.97 20.64
N ARG A 334 22.80 11.01 21.39
CA ARG A 334 22.74 12.39 20.96
C ARG A 334 24.16 12.84 20.61
N TYR A 335 24.70 12.32 19.51
CA TYR A 335 25.90 12.86 18.90
C TYR A 335 25.47 14.16 18.26
N TYR A 336 25.74 15.26 18.96
CA TYR A 336 25.81 16.55 18.32
C TYR A 336 26.97 16.48 17.31
N LYS A 337 26.68 16.05 16.08
CA LYS A 337 27.64 16.17 14.99
C LYS A 337 27.78 17.66 14.75
N HIS A 338 28.85 18.25 15.29
CA HIS A 338 29.24 19.59 14.91
C HIS A 338 29.26 19.66 13.39
N LYS A 339 28.58 20.68 12.84
CA LYS A 339 28.56 20.98 11.42
C LYS A 339 29.98 20.87 10.88
N LYS A 340 30.27 19.85 10.07
CA LYS A 340 31.61 19.65 9.50
C LYS A 340 32.00 20.92 8.77
N ALA A 341 33.23 21.38 8.95
CA ALA A 341 33.73 22.52 8.18
C ALA A 341 33.61 22.21 6.69
N ARG A 342 33.32 23.23 5.88
CA ARG A 342 33.03 23.08 4.44
C ARG A 342 34.10 22.26 3.70
N LYS A 343 35.36 22.45 4.09
CA LYS A 343 36.56 21.77 3.58
C LYS A 343 36.61 20.25 3.86
N ASP A 344 35.92 19.77 4.90
CA ASP A 344 35.95 18.37 5.34
C ASP A 344 34.74 17.58 4.82
N ARG A 345 33.91 18.20 3.97
CA ARG A 345 32.74 17.57 3.35
C ARG A 345 33.09 17.08 1.94
N LYS A 346 32.62 15.89 1.59
CA LYS A 346 32.77 15.31 0.24
C LYS A 346 31.89 16.00 -0.80
N TYR A 347 30.77 16.60 -0.37
CA TYR A 347 29.78 17.26 -1.22
C TYR A 347 29.32 18.57 -0.56
N SER A 348 29.07 19.61 -1.37
CA SER A 348 28.53 20.91 -0.94
C SER A 348 27.01 20.97 -1.10
N HIS A 349 26.33 21.73 -0.25
CA HIS A 349 24.87 21.91 -0.33
C HIS A 349 24.49 22.77 -1.55
N LYS A 350 23.29 22.55 -2.10
CA LYS A 350 22.81 23.28 -3.29
C LYS A 350 22.75 24.79 -3.08
N SER A 351 22.25 25.24 -1.93
CA SER A 351 22.20 26.66 -1.54
C SER A 351 23.60 27.27 -1.37
N GLU A 352 24.55 26.49 -0.84
CA GLU A 352 25.95 26.91 -0.74
C GLU A 352 26.62 27.04 -2.13
N ARG A 353 26.29 26.15 -3.09
CA ARG A 353 26.77 26.25 -4.48
C ARG A 353 26.14 27.40 -5.24
N GLU A 354 24.85 27.65 -5.00
CA GLU A 354 24.15 28.79 -5.59
C GLU A 354 24.74 30.11 -5.10
N ALA A 355 25.01 30.22 -3.80
CA ALA A 355 25.71 31.36 -3.22
C ALA A 355 27.11 31.54 -3.81
N ASP A 356 27.91 30.47 -3.91
CA ASP A 356 29.25 30.54 -4.51
C ASP A 356 29.22 30.99 -5.97
N ILE A 357 28.25 30.51 -6.76
CA ILE A 357 28.11 30.91 -8.16
C ILE A 357 27.72 32.38 -8.26
N LEU A 358 26.80 32.84 -7.41
CA LEU A 358 26.41 34.25 -7.34
C LEU A 358 27.57 35.15 -6.90
N GLU A 359 28.38 34.70 -5.96
CA GLU A 359 29.57 35.41 -5.48
C GLU A 359 30.66 35.44 -6.55
N PHE A 360 30.94 34.30 -7.19
CA PHE A 360 31.86 34.22 -8.33
C PHE A 360 31.45 35.12 -9.49
N ILE A 361 30.15 35.18 -9.83
CA ILE A 361 29.61 36.08 -10.84
C ILE A 361 29.75 37.55 -10.40
N LYS A 362 29.57 37.86 -9.11
CA LYS A 362 29.78 39.24 -8.62
C LYS A 362 31.25 39.66 -8.67
N GLU A 363 32.17 38.77 -8.32
CA GLU A 363 33.61 39.06 -8.30
C GLU A 363 34.22 39.13 -9.71
N ASN A 364 33.70 38.34 -10.66
CA ASN A 364 34.26 38.24 -12.02
C ASN A 364 33.37 38.85 -13.12
N GLY A 365 32.17 39.33 -12.76
CA GLY A 365 31.14 39.79 -13.70
C GLY A 365 31.12 41.28 -13.99
N PHE A 366 32.23 42.00 -13.86
CA PHE A 366 32.35 43.37 -14.38
C PHE A 366 33.72 43.59 -15.05
N CYS A 367 33.80 43.22 -16.33
CA CYS A 367 34.73 43.83 -17.26
C CYS A 367 34.01 44.14 -18.57
N CYS A 368 33.16 45.16 -18.54
CA CYS A 368 32.73 45.92 -19.71
C CYS A 368 32.56 47.37 -19.26
N LYS A 369 33.68 48.09 -19.11
CA LYS A 369 33.65 49.56 -19.16
C LYS A 369 33.28 49.93 -20.59
N VAL A 370 32.05 50.35 -20.80
CA VAL A 370 31.67 51.10 -21.99
C VAL A 370 32.13 52.53 -21.74
N GLU A 371 33.31 52.88 -22.27
CA GLU A 371 33.72 54.27 -22.37
C GLU A 371 32.86 54.95 -23.43
N PHE A 372 31.96 55.82 -23.00
CA PHE A 372 31.34 56.81 -23.89
C PHE A 372 32.38 57.89 -24.14
N ILE A 373 32.91 57.94 -25.36
CA ILE A 373 33.64 59.09 -25.88
C ILE A 373 32.59 60.15 -26.25
N VAL A 374 32.77 61.36 -25.72
CA VAL A 374 31.94 62.56 -25.94
C VAL A 374 32.03 63.03 -27.39
#